data_AF-A0A938B2J7-F1
#
_entry.id   AF-A0A938B2J7-F1
#
_cell.length_a   1.000
_cell.length_b   1.000
_cell.length_c   1.000
_cell.angle_alpha   90.00
_cell.angle_beta   90.00
_cell.angle_gamma   90.00
#
_symmetry.space_group_name_H-M   'P 1'
#
loop_
_entity.id
_entity.type
_entity.pdbx_description
1 polymer ?
#
loop_
_entity_poly.entity_id
_entity_poly.type
_entity_poly.pdbx_seq_one_letter_code
_entity_poly.pdbx_strand_id
1 'polypeptide(L)'
;MMRAPLLLRYHIMVVWHTIIEHPRGEDKSRARQSAHVRRSHMDSIPYVIIGGGLAGVAAADAIRRRDKTGQLMLICAEAHPPYDRVPLSKGYLLGETERDQIFLRPPRFYERNKVELVLGQAATALDVHARQVTLADGRQIGFEKLLLATGGRPRRLPLPGADLAGIHYLRNLEDSDAIRAALSSARRAVVIGGGFIGCEVATGLAQLGLATTVVELTPGVLSL
;
A
#
# COMPACT_ATOMS: atom_id res chain seq x y z
N MET A 1 -26.68 -33.74 16.71
CA MET A 1 -25.32 -33.22 16.98
C MET A 1 -24.81 -32.51 15.73
N MET A 2 -25.09 -31.21 15.62
CA MET A 2 -24.57 -30.36 14.54
C MET A 2 -23.06 -30.13 14.75
N ARG A 3 -22.24 -30.47 13.75
CA ARG A 3 -20.82 -30.12 13.74
C ARG A 3 -20.70 -28.60 13.61
N ALA A 4 -20.00 -27.97 14.56
CA ALA A 4 -19.63 -26.56 14.49
C ALA A 4 -18.76 -26.30 13.23
N PRO A 5 -18.87 -25.12 12.59
CA PRO A 5 -18.05 -24.79 11.44
C PRO A 5 -16.57 -24.74 11.84
N LEU A 6 -15.72 -25.42 11.06
CA LEU A 6 -14.27 -25.57 11.27
C LEU A 6 -13.49 -24.24 11.42
N LEU A 7 -14.08 -23.13 10.99
CA LEU A 7 -13.49 -21.78 11.08
C LEU A 7 -13.37 -21.26 12.53
N LEU A 8 -14.12 -21.82 13.50
CA LEU A 8 -14.06 -21.43 14.92
C LEU A 8 -12.85 -21.99 15.69
N ARG A 9 -11.94 -22.72 15.02
CA ARG A 9 -10.75 -23.29 15.67
C ARG A 9 -9.43 -22.59 15.30
N TYR A 10 -9.44 -21.58 14.45
CA TYR A 10 -8.22 -20.86 14.09
C TYR A 10 -8.33 -19.41 14.55
N HIS A 11 -7.27 -18.91 15.21
CA HIS A 11 -7.31 -17.58 15.85
C HIS A 11 -6.79 -16.48 14.92
N ILE A 12 -6.00 -16.84 13.90
CA ILE A 12 -5.39 -15.90 12.95
C ILE A 12 -5.40 -16.52 11.54
N MET A 13 -5.92 -15.77 10.57
CA MET A 13 -5.84 -16.09 9.14
C MET A 13 -5.14 -14.95 8.40
N VAL A 14 -3.94 -15.18 7.85
CA VAL A 14 -3.20 -14.16 7.08
C VAL A 14 -3.35 -14.42 5.58
N VAL A 15 -3.82 -13.42 4.83
CA VAL A 15 -4.07 -13.55 3.38
C VAL A 15 -3.25 -12.55 2.58
N TRP A 16 -2.63 -13.00 1.48
CA TRP A 16 -1.93 -12.14 0.54
C TRP A 16 -2.19 -12.51 -0.93
N HIS A 17 -2.51 -11.48 -1.74
CA HIS A 17 -2.34 -11.51 -3.20
C HIS A 17 -2.40 -10.09 -3.76
N THR A 18 -1.63 -9.73 -4.78
CA THR A 18 -1.68 -8.37 -5.36
C THR A 18 -2.57 -8.35 -6.60
N ILE A 19 -3.40 -7.32 -6.76
CA ILE A 19 -4.08 -7.01 -8.03
C ILE A 19 -3.64 -5.61 -8.48
N ILE A 20 -3.20 -5.51 -9.74
CA ILE A 20 -3.09 -4.24 -10.48
C ILE A 20 -4.33 -4.17 -11.37
N GLU A 21 -5.35 -3.44 -10.95
CA GLU A 21 -6.53 -3.15 -11.77
C GLU A 21 -6.29 -1.85 -12.53
N HIS A 22 -6.07 -1.94 -13.84
CA HIS A 22 -6.24 -0.81 -14.75
C HIS A 22 -7.73 -0.76 -15.16
N PRO A 23 -8.47 0.31 -14.87
CA PRO A 23 -9.77 0.50 -15.51
C PRO A 23 -9.54 0.68 -17.01
N ARG A 24 -10.05 -0.26 -17.83
CA ARG A 24 -10.19 -0.06 -19.27
C ARG A 24 -11.31 0.95 -19.47
N GLY A 25 -10.96 2.19 -19.79
CA GLY A 25 -11.91 3.18 -20.26
C GLY A 25 -12.44 2.77 -21.63
N GLU A 26 -13.77 2.80 -21.77
CA GLU A 26 -14.44 2.66 -23.06
C GLU A 26 -14.12 3.86 -23.96
N ASP A 27 -13.75 3.56 -25.20
CA ASP A 27 -13.51 4.54 -26.26
C ASP A 27 -14.85 5.09 -26.77
N LYS A 28 -15.05 6.41 -26.61
CA LYS A 28 -16.07 7.17 -27.34
C LYS A 28 -15.42 8.38 -27.99
N SER A 29 -15.00 8.19 -29.23
CA SER A 29 -14.64 9.25 -30.14
C SER A 29 -15.88 10.06 -30.58
N ARG A 30 -15.81 11.39 -30.45
CA ARG A 30 -16.17 12.37 -31.50
C ARG A 30 -15.93 13.83 -31.05
N ALA A 31 -15.10 14.53 -31.82
CA ALA A 31 -15.21 15.90 -32.35
C ALA A 31 -16.12 16.91 -31.60
N ARG A 32 -15.73 18.16 -31.28
CA ARG A 32 -15.03 19.18 -32.09
C ARG A 32 -14.82 20.46 -31.25
N GLN A 33 -13.87 21.27 -31.72
CA GLN A 33 -13.82 22.74 -31.72
C GLN A 33 -13.24 23.54 -30.54
N SER A 34 -12.31 24.38 -30.96
CA SER A 34 -11.47 25.34 -30.25
C SER A 34 -12.25 26.40 -29.49
N ALA A 35 -11.87 26.60 -28.23
CA ALA A 35 -11.96 27.88 -27.56
C ALA A 35 -10.64 28.11 -26.81
N HIS A 36 -9.94 29.17 -27.19
CA HIS A 36 -8.74 29.65 -26.51
C HIS A 36 -9.19 30.25 -25.17
N VAL A 37 -9.47 29.39 -24.19
CA VAL A 37 -9.70 29.81 -22.81
C VAL A 37 -8.32 30.05 -22.21
N ARG A 38 -8.05 31.32 -21.88
CA ARG A 38 -6.90 31.71 -21.05
C ARG A 38 -6.96 30.85 -19.78
N ARG A 39 -6.09 29.83 -19.70
CA ARG A 39 -5.91 29.05 -18.47
C ARG A 39 -5.41 30.03 -17.41
N SER A 40 -6.30 30.39 -16.49
CA SER A 40 -5.89 30.90 -15.19
C SER A 40 -4.81 29.96 -14.69
N HIS A 41 -3.61 30.48 -14.46
CA HIS A 41 -2.54 29.74 -13.81
C HIS A 41 -3.02 29.43 -12.38
N MET A 42 -3.78 28.34 -12.22
CA MET A 42 -3.83 27.63 -10.95
C MET A 42 -2.40 27.13 -10.76
N ASP A 43 -1.74 27.56 -9.69
CA ASP A 43 -0.36 27.22 -9.36
C ASP A 43 -0.15 25.70 -9.50
N SER A 44 0.36 25.27 -10.66
CA SER A 44 0.55 23.87 -10.97
C SER A 44 1.87 23.42 -10.38
N ILE A 45 1.84 22.34 -9.60
CA ILE A 45 3.06 21.79 -9.03
C ILE A 45 3.84 21.09 -10.16
N PRO A 46 5.13 21.42 -10.38
CA PRO A 46 5.95 20.83 -11.43
C PRO A 46 5.96 19.29 -11.38
N TYR A 47 6.05 18.72 -10.19
CA TYR A 47 6.03 17.26 -10.00
C TYR A 47 5.08 16.87 -8.88
N VAL A 48 4.11 16.02 -9.22
CA VAL A 48 3.24 15.35 -8.24
C VAL A 48 3.48 13.85 -8.34
N ILE A 49 3.69 13.21 -7.18
CA ILE A 49 3.80 11.75 -7.06
C ILE A 49 2.66 11.27 -6.18
N ILE A 50 1.85 10.35 -6.68
CA ILE A 50 0.81 9.67 -5.88
C ILE A 50 1.35 8.31 -5.44
N GLY A 51 1.58 8.15 -4.15
CA GLY A 51 1.99 6.90 -3.51
C GLY A 51 3.29 7.01 -2.73
N GLY A 52 3.19 6.96 -1.40
CA GLY A 52 4.31 6.98 -0.46
C GLY A 52 5.07 5.66 -0.28
N GLY A 53 5.18 4.85 -1.32
CA GLY A 53 5.97 3.61 -1.30
C GLY A 53 7.43 3.82 -1.75
N LEU A 54 8.21 2.74 -1.79
CA LEU A 54 9.59 2.74 -2.29
C LEU A 54 9.71 3.39 -3.68
N ALA A 55 8.78 3.11 -4.58
CA ALA A 55 8.75 3.70 -5.91
C ALA A 55 8.60 5.23 -5.88
N GLY A 56 7.72 5.76 -5.03
CA GLY A 56 7.50 7.20 -4.90
C GLY A 56 8.70 7.92 -4.29
N VAL A 57 9.32 7.34 -3.25
CA VAL A 57 10.54 7.89 -2.64
C VAL A 57 11.72 7.86 -3.61
N ALA A 58 11.90 6.74 -4.33
CA ALA A 58 12.96 6.62 -5.33
C ALA A 58 12.77 7.62 -6.49
N ALA A 59 11.53 7.88 -6.89
CA ALA A 59 11.22 8.91 -7.87
C ALA A 59 11.49 10.32 -7.34
N ALA A 60 11.12 10.63 -6.09
CA ALA A 60 11.44 11.91 -5.46
C ALA A 60 12.96 12.17 -5.43
N ASP A 61 13.73 11.16 -5.04
CA ASP A 61 15.20 11.16 -5.10
C ASP A 61 15.73 11.42 -6.53
N ALA A 62 15.18 10.71 -7.51
CA ALA A 62 15.60 10.80 -8.90
C ALA A 62 15.27 12.16 -9.54
N ILE A 63 14.12 12.75 -9.18
CA ILE A 63 13.73 14.10 -9.57
C ILE A 63 14.68 15.09 -8.95
N ARG A 64 14.93 15.03 -7.63
CA ARG A 64 15.81 16.00 -6.95
C ARG A 64 17.28 15.92 -7.40
N ARG A 65 17.73 14.78 -7.93
CA ARG A 65 19.04 14.69 -8.59
C ARG A 65 19.10 15.51 -9.89
N ARG A 66 18.02 15.59 -10.64
CA ARG A 66 17.94 16.25 -11.97
C ARG A 66 17.42 17.69 -11.89
N ASP A 67 16.54 17.97 -10.95
CA ASP A 67 15.93 19.27 -10.72
C ASP A 67 16.10 19.65 -9.25
N LYS A 68 16.99 20.61 -9.00
CA LYS A 68 17.41 21.01 -7.64
C LYS A 68 16.43 21.94 -6.94
N THR A 69 15.53 22.59 -7.69
CA THR A 69 14.71 23.68 -7.17
C THR A 69 13.23 23.52 -7.43
N GLY A 70 12.82 22.71 -8.41
CA GLY A 70 11.42 22.45 -8.73
C GLY A 70 10.65 21.97 -7.52
N GLN A 71 9.43 22.48 -7.36
CA GLN A 71 8.48 22.03 -6.34
C GLN A 71 8.08 20.57 -6.64
N LEU A 72 8.03 19.77 -5.59
CA LEU A 72 7.74 18.35 -5.66
C LEU A 72 6.82 17.97 -4.50
N MET A 73 5.65 17.44 -4.82
CA MET A 73 4.68 16.95 -3.84
C MET A 73 4.59 15.42 -3.89
N LEU A 74 4.71 14.79 -2.73
CA LEU A 74 4.51 13.35 -2.53
C LEU A 74 3.23 13.14 -1.71
N ILE A 75 2.19 12.62 -2.36
CA ILE A 75 0.88 12.38 -1.77
C ILE A 75 0.79 10.92 -1.31
N CYS A 76 0.50 10.73 -0.03
CA CYS A 76 0.45 9.45 0.64
C CYS A 76 -0.94 9.22 1.24
N ALA A 77 -1.59 8.11 0.88
CA ALA A 77 -2.85 7.71 1.49
C ALA A 77 -2.68 7.33 2.98
N GLU A 78 -1.52 6.79 3.35
CA GLU A 78 -1.19 6.39 4.72
C GLU A 78 -0.75 7.62 5.56
N ALA A 79 -1.07 7.62 6.85
CA ALA A 79 -0.77 8.73 7.77
C ALA A 79 0.70 8.75 8.25
N HIS A 80 1.52 7.82 7.77
CA HIS A 80 2.91 7.64 8.18
C HIS A 80 3.87 8.06 7.06
N PRO A 81 5.06 8.59 7.40
CA PRO A 81 6.11 8.80 6.41
C PRO A 81 6.45 7.51 5.65
N PRO A 82 6.86 7.59 4.38
CA PRO A 82 7.25 6.43 3.60
C PRO A 82 8.23 5.49 4.31
N TYR A 83 7.92 4.20 4.30
CA TYR A 83 8.67 3.15 5.00
C TYR A 83 8.88 1.90 4.11
N ASP A 84 9.89 1.12 4.45
CA ASP A 84 10.17 -0.17 3.85
C ASP A 84 9.13 -1.19 4.33
N ARG A 85 8.47 -1.84 3.38
CA ARG A 85 7.45 -2.85 3.67
C ARG A 85 8.03 -4.23 3.89
N VAL A 86 9.29 -4.47 3.50
CA VAL A 86 9.94 -5.78 3.61
C VAL A 86 10.01 -6.29 5.06
N PRO A 87 10.31 -5.44 6.07
CA PRO A 87 10.31 -5.89 7.46
C PRO A 87 8.92 -6.29 8.00
N LEU A 88 7.82 -5.85 7.37
CA LEU A 88 6.46 -6.08 7.88
C LEU A 88 6.01 -7.54 7.92
N SER A 89 6.68 -8.43 7.16
CA SER A 89 6.51 -9.89 7.20
C SER A 89 7.66 -10.61 7.90
N LYS A 90 8.63 -9.86 8.43
CA LYS A 90 9.89 -10.35 9.02
C LYS A 90 10.13 -9.69 10.39
N GLY A 91 11.29 -9.10 10.62
CA GLY A 91 11.71 -8.55 11.92
C GLY A 91 10.73 -7.54 12.52
N TYR A 92 10.02 -6.72 11.73
CA TYR A 92 9.00 -5.84 12.30
C TYR A 92 7.80 -6.65 12.81
N LEU A 93 7.32 -7.66 12.07
CA LEU A 93 6.26 -8.54 12.54
C LEU A 93 6.64 -9.30 13.81
N LEU A 94 7.90 -9.71 13.92
CA LEU A 94 8.41 -10.51 15.03
C LEU A 94 8.86 -9.67 16.23
N GLY A 95 8.84 -8.34 16.12
CA GLY A 95 9.30 -7.44 17.18
C GLY A 95 10.81 -7.31 17.31
N GLU A 96 11.56 -7.72 16.29
CA GLU A 96 13.02 -7.62 16.20
C GLU A 96 13.47 -6.29 15.54
N THR A 97 12.57 -5.62 14.82
CA THR A 97 12.81 -4.33 14.17
C THR A 97 11.87 -3.28 14.74
N GLU A 98 12.43 -2.17 15.21
CA GLU A 98 11.67 -1.06 15.75
C GLU A 98 11.05 -0.20 14.64
N ARG A 99 9.96 0.50 14.98
CA ARG A 99 9.17 1.27 14.02
C ARG A 99 9.92 2.43 13.37
N ASP A 100 10.85 3.05 14.09
CA ASP A 100 11.67 4.13 13.57
C ASP A 100 12.73 3.65 12.56
N GLN A 101 13.10 2.37 12.61
CA GLN A 101 14.12 1.76 11.75
C GLN A 101 13.61 1.43 10.35
N ILE A 102 12.29 1.35 10.14
CA ILE A 102 11.71 0.98 8.84
C ILE A 102 11.46 2.18 7.92
N PHE A 103 11.60 3.43 8.38
CA PHE A 103 11.37 4.59 7.52
C PHE A 103 12.42 4.68 6.41
N LEU A 104 11.99 4.88 5.16
CA LEU A 104 12.89 4.90 3.99
C LEU A 104 13.85 6.08 4.01
N ARG A 105 13.41 7.19 4.59
CA ARG A 105 14.18 8.43 4.73
C ARG A 105 13.85 9.10 6.05
N PRO A 106 14.82 9.72 6.73
CA PRO A 106 14.56 10.50 7.94
C PRO A 106 13.74 11.76 7.60
N PRO A 107 12.97 12.34 8.53
CA PRO A 107 12.15 13.53 8.28
C PRO A 107 12.92 14.70 7.61
N ARG A 108 14.15 14.95 8.08
CA ARG A 108 15.05 16.00 7.54
C ARG A 108 15.38 15.84 6.05
N PHE A 109 15.25 14.64 5.50
CA PHE A 109 15.43 14.42 4.06
C PHE A 109 14.40 15.20 3.25
N TYR A 110 13.12 15.14 3.63
CA TYR A 110 12.04 15.76 2.86
C TYR A 110 12.15 17.29 2.88
N GLU A 111 12.45 17.86 4.06
CA GLU A 111 12.70 19.29 4.22
C GLU A 111 13.86 19.77 3.35
N ARG A 112 15.04 19.13 3.47
CA ARG A 112 16.25 19.50 2.71
C ARG A 112 16.06 19.37 1.20
N ASN A 113 15.31 18.37 0.77
CA ASN A 113 15.02 18.13 -0.63
C ASN A 113 13.75 18.84 -1.10
N LYS A 114 13.18 19.77 -0.31
CA LYS A 114 11.97 20.54 -0.65
C LYS A 114 10.87 19.64 -1.23
N VAL A 115 10.64 18.51 -0.58
CA VAL A 115 9.57 17.56 -0.90
C VAL A 115 8.43 17.88 0.05
N GLU A 116 7.33 18.38 -0.49
CA GLU A 116 6.11 18.53 0.28
C GLU A 116 5.47 17.15 0.47
N LEU A 117 5.43 16.69 1.71
CA LEU A 117 4.88 15.39 2.06
C LEU A 117 3.44 15.56 2.56
N VAL A 118 2.48 15.07 1.77
CA VAL A 118 1.05 15.10 2.12
C VAL A 118 0.66 13.72 2.63
N LEU A 119 0.54 13.56 3.95
CA LEU A 119 0.22 12.30 4.62
C LEU A 119 -1.28 12.17 4.91
N GLY A 120 -1.77 10.93 4.98
CA GLY A 120 -3.15 10.61 5.33
C GLY A 120 -4.18 11.10 4.31
N GLN A 121 -3.77 11.35 3.07
CA GLN A 121 -4.63 11.88 2.01
C GLN A 121 -4.55 10.99 0.78
N ALA A 122 -5.63 10.24 0.52
CA ALA A 122 -5.74 9.47 -0.70
C ALA A 122 -6.06 10.38 -1.89
N ALA A 123 -5.41 10.15 -3.02
CA ALA A 123 -5.88 10.68 -4.30
C ALA A 123 -7.11 9.86 -4.75
N THR A 124 -8.25 10.52 -4.94
CA THR A 124 -9.54 9.88 -5.21
C THR A 124 -10.00 10.02 -6.66
N ALA A 125 -9.53 11.05 -7.37
CA ALA A 125 -9.81 11.24 -8.78
C ALA A 125 -8.62 11.88 -9.51
N LEU A 126 -8.51 11.59 -10.81
CA LEU A 126 -7.52 12.16 -11.71
C LEU A 126 -8.22 12.67 -12.97
N ASP A 127 -8.11 13.97 -13.23
CA ASP A 127 -8.47 14.57 -14.51
C ASP A 127 -7.19 14.87 -15.30
N VAL A 128 -6.93 14.07 -16.34
CA VAL A 128 -5.75 14.22 -17.19
C VAL A 128 -5.85 15.41 -18.15
N HIS A 129 -7.07 15.84 -18.51
CA HIS A 129 -7.29 16.97 -19.42
C HIS A 129 -7.11 18.30 -18.69
N ALA A 130 -7.67 18.40 -17.49
CA ALA A 130 -7.48 19.53 -16.59
C ALA A 130 -6.11 19.51 -15.89
N ARG A 131 -5.41 18.36 -15.90
CA ARG A 131 -4.15 18.10 -15.18
C ARG A 131 -4.28 18.34 -13.67
N GLN A 132 -5.30 17.71 -13.07
CA GLN A 132 -5.62 17.86 -11.66
C GLN A 132 -5.84 16.51 -10.99
N VAL A 133 -5.39 16.43 -9.74
CA VAL A 133 -5.68 15.32 -8.82
C VAL A 133 -6.61 15.83 -7.74
N THR A 134 -7.68 15.09 -7.45
CA THR A 134 -8.54 15.36 -6.29
C THR A 134 -8.12 14.49 -5.12
N LEU A 135 -7.99 15.09 -3.94
CA LEU A 135 -7.69 14.41 -2.69
C LEU A 135 -8.98 14.02 -1.94
N ALA A 136 -8.86 13.14 -0.95
CA ALA A 136 -9.97 12.68 -0.13
C ALA A 136 -10.67 13.81 0.65
N ASP A 137 -9.94 14.87 1.01
CA ASP A 137 -10.48 16.08 1.64
C ASP A 137 -11.10 17.08 0.65
N GLY A 138 -11.18 16.73 -0.63
CA GLY A 138 -11.76 17.56 -1.69
C GLY A 138 -10.82 18.60 -2.29
N ARG A 139 -9.58 18.76 -1.77
CA ARG A 139 -8.59 19.64 -2.41
C ARG A 139 -8.25 19.15 -3.81
N GLN A 140 -8.07 20.11 -4.72
CA GLN A 140 -7.61 19.86 -6.08
C GLN A 140 -6.18 20.35 -6.25
N ILE A 141 -5.30 19.46 -6.69
CA ILE A 141 -3.88 19.74 -6.90
C ILE A 141 -3.59 19.73 -8.40
N GLY A 142 -3.23 20.89 -8.95
CA GLY A 142 -2.77 21.00 -10.32
C GLY A 142 -1.35 20.48 -10.48
N PHE A 143 -1.04 19.85 -11.60
CA PHE A 143 0.30 19.32 -11.88
C PHE A 143 0.80 19.60 -13.30
N GLU A 144 2.11 19.72 -13.46
CA GLU A 144 2.74 19.67 -14.79
C GLU A 144 3.10 18.24 -15.18
N LYS A 145 3.71 17.48 -14.25
CA LYS A 145 4.05 16.07 -14.42
C LYS A 145 3.51 15.27 -13.23
N LEU A 146 2.84 14.17 -13.53
CA LEU A 146 2.28 13.25 -12.54
C LEU A 146 2.93 11.87 -12.65
N LEU A 147 3.30 11.30 -11.51
CA LEU A 147 3.69 9.89 -11.40
C LEU A 147 2.68 9.13 -10.53
N LEU A 148 2.13 8.05 -11.07
CA LEU A 148 1.35 7.08 -10.30
C LEU A 148 2.26 6.00 -9.74
N ALA A 149 2.51 6.06 -8.44
CA ALA A 149 3.33 5.12 -7.66
C ALA A 149 2.50 4.43 -6.56
N THR A 150 1.22 4.18 -6.84
CA THR A 150 0.21 3.68 -5.87
C THR A 150 0.45 2.24 -5.40
N GLY A 151 1.29 1.48 -6.09
CA GLY A 151 1.51 0.07 -5.81
C GLY A 151 0.24 -0.75 -5.96
N GLY A 152 0.06 -1.77 -5.11
CA GLY A 152 -1.13 -2.62 -5.10
C GLY A 152 -1.72 -2.81 -3.72
N ARG A 153 -2.87 -3.49 -3.68
CA ARG A 153 -3.63 -3.85 -2.48
C ARG A 153 -3.79 -5.37 -2.37
N PRO A 154 -3.90 -5.94 -1.16
CA PRO A 154 -4.26 -7.34 -0.98
C PRO A 154 -5.61 -7.65 -1.61
N ARG A 155 -5.70 -8.76 -2.36
CA ARG A 155 -6.96 -9.36 -2.80
C ARG A 155 -7.70 -9.83 -1.56
N ARG A 156 -8.91 -9.31 -1.36
CA ARG A 156 -9.80 -9.79 -0.30
C ARG A 156 -10.39 -11.15 -0.70
N LEU A 157 -10.53 -12.06 0.26
CA LEU A 157 -11.16 -13.35 0.04
C LEU A 157 -12.66 -13.16 -0.21
N PRO A 158 -13.20 -13.60 -1.36
CA PRO A 158 -14.62 -13.47 -1.67
C PRO A 158 -15.41 -14.65 -1.10
N LEU A 159 -15.30 -14.89 0.21
CA LEU A 159 -15.93 -16.04 0.88
C LEU A 159 -16.74 -15.58 2.10
N PRO A 160 -17.84 -16.27 2.44
CA PRO A 160 -18.58 -16.00 3.67
C PRO A 160 -17.67 -16.09 4.91
N GLY A 161 -17.74 -15.08 5.77
CA GLY A 161 -16.93 -14.98 6.98
C GLY A 161 -15.53 -14.41 6.77
N ALA A 162 -15.19 -13.85 5.60
CA ALA A 162 -13.91 -13.17 5.35
C ALA A 162 -13.70 -11.88 6.18
N ASP A 163 -14.71 -11.46 6.92
CA ASP A 163 -14.78 -10.31 7.82
C ASP A 163 -14.78 -10.70 9.31
N LEU A 164 -14.69 -11.99 9.63
CA LEU A 164 -14.60 -12.46 11.01
C LEU A 164 -13.37 -11.90 11.74
N ALA A 165 -13.52 -11.67 13.04
CA ALA A 165 -12.40 -11.35 13.91
C ALA A 165 -11.33 -12.45 13.83
N GLY A 166 -10.05 -12.04 13.80
CA GLY A 166 -8.91 -12.95 13.58
C GLY A 166 -8.52 -13.13 12.11
N ILE A 167 -9.21 -12.49 11.16
CA ILE A 167 -8.76 -12.44 9.77
C ILE A 167 -7.92 -11.18 9.56
N HIS A 168 -6.69 -11.39 9.13
CA HIS A 168 -5.71 -10.35 8.88
C HIS A 168 -5.21 -10.42 7.44
N TYR A 169 -4.85 -9.26 6.91
CA TYR A 169 -4.11 -9.14 5.66
C TYR A 169 -2.78 -8.49 6.00
N LEU A 170 -1.79 -8.58 5.11
CA LEU A 170 -0.49 -7.97 5.34
C LEU A 170 -0.05 -7.13 4.15
N ARG A 171 -0.10 -5.80 4.31
CA ARG A 171 0.37 -4.83 3.31
C ARG A 171 0.98 -3.57 3.89
N ASN A 172 0.40 -3.05 4.97
CA ASN A 172 0.82 -1.80 5.59
C ASN A 172 1.21 -2.02 7.06
N LEU A 173 1.61 -0.93 7.72
CA LEU A 173 2.03 -0.95 9.10
C LEU A 173 0.90 -1.39 10.03
N GLU A 174 -0.31 -0.87 9.81
CA GLU A 174 -1.49 -1.17 10.61
C GLU A 174 -1.88 -2.65 10.53
N ASP A 175 -1.74 -3.27 9.36
CA ASP A 175 -1.92 -4.71 9.15
C ASP A 175 -0.94 -5.52 10.00
N SER A 176 0.35 -5.15 9.98
CA SER A 176 1.39 -5.84 10.74
C SER A 176 1.19 -5.67 12.25
N ASP A 177 0.85 -4.45 12.70
CA ASP A 177 0.50 -4.15 14.09
C ASP A 177 -0.71 -4.97 14.56
N ALA A 178 -1.74 -5.10 13.72
CA ALA A 178 -2.92 -5.90 14.02
C ALA A 178 -2.60 -7.39 14.17
N ILE A 179 -1.72 -7.94 13.32
CA ILE A 179 -1.25 -9.32 13.47
C ILE A 179 -0.46 -9.46 14.77
N ARG A 180 0.50 -8.57 15.05
CA ARG A 180 1.28 -8.58 16.30
C ARG A 180 0.41 -8.59 17.54
N ALA A 181 -0.62 -7.76 17.57
CA ALA A 181 -1.58 -7.73 18.68
C ALA A 181 -2.27 -9.09 18.86
N ALA A 182 -2.70 -9.73 17.76
CA ALA A 182 -3.36 -11.03 17.81
C ALA A 182 -2.42 -12.17 18.27
N LEU A 183 -1.12 -12.08 18.00
CA LEU A 183 -0.13 -13.10 18.39
C LEU A 183 -0.03 -13.32 19.90
N SER A 184 -0.33 -12.29 20.71
CA SER A 184 -0.27 -12.36 22.16
C SER A 184 -1.14 -13.46 22.79
N SER A 185 -2.22 -13.87 22.11
CA SER A 185 -3.17 -14.88 22.60
C SER A 185 -3.34 -16.07 21.65
N ALA A 186 -2.74 -16.03 20.47
CA ALA A 186 -2.90 -17.05 19.46
C ALA A 186 -2.03 -18.27 19.74
N ARG A 187 -2.60 -19.46 19.53
CA ARG A 187 -1.87 -20.75 19.59
C ARG A 187 -1.76 -21.44 18.23
N ARG A 188 -2.60 -21.04 17.28
CA ARG A 188 -2.72 -21.62 15.94
C ARG A 188 -2.93 -20.53 14.92
N ALA A 189 -2.27 -20.66 13.79
CA ALA A 189 -2.40 -19.76 12.66
C ALA A 189 -2.60 -20.53 11.36
N VAL A 190 -3.40 -19.97 10.47
CA VAL A 190 -3.53 -20.41 9.08
C VAL A 190 -3.04 -19.29 8.18
N VAL A 191 -2.11 -19.60 7.28
CA VAL A 191 -1.67 -18.66 6.24
C VAL A 191 -2.26 -19.11 4.92
N ILE A 192 -2.99 -18.22 4.26
CA ILE A 192 -3.60 -18.48 2.95
C ILE A 192 -2.73 -17.84 1.87
N GLY A 193 -2.15 -18.70 1.05
CA GLY A 193 -1.16 -18.38 0.03
C GLY A 193 0.25 -18.75 0.50
N GLY A 194 0.90 -19.65 -0.23
CA GLY A 194 2.28 -20.11 -0.11
C GLY A 194 3.24 -19.39 -1.06
N GLY A 195 2.97 -18.11 -1.36
CA GLY A 195 3.96 -17.22 -1.99
C GLY A 195 5.01 -16.74 -0.99
N PHE A 196 5.99 -15.94 -1.44
CA PHE A 196 7.10 -15.46 -0.58
C PHE A 196 6.63 -14.85 0.75
N ILE A 197 5.71 -13.89 0.72
CA ILE A 197 5.19 -13.25 1.93
C ILE A 197 4.47 -14.26 2.84
N GLY A 198 3.69 -15.18 2.25
CA GLY A 198 3.00 -16.22 3.01
C GLY A 198 3.98 -17.15 3.71
N CYS A 199 5.04 -17.58 3.02
CA CYS A 199 6.10 -18.42 3.60
C CYS A 199 6.90 -17.68 4.67
N GLU A 200 7.24 -16.39 4.47
CA GLU A 200 7.91 -15.56 5.47
C GLU A 200 7.08 -15.46 6.75
N VAL A 201 5.81 -15.09 6.62
CA VAL A 201 4.87 -15.02 7.76
C VAL A 201 4.76 -16.38 8.43
N ALA A 202 4.49 -17.45 7.68
CA ALA A 202 4.33 -18.78 8.25
C ALA A 202 5.57 -19.24 9.03
N THR A 203 6.76 -18.94 8.52
CA THR A 203 8.03 -19.24 9.20
C THR A 203 8.15 -18.46 10.50
N GLY A 204 7.89 -17.15 10.46
CA GLY A 204 7.93 -16.30 11.65
C GLY A 204 6.93 -16.73 12.73
N LEU A 205 5.70 -17.07 12.33
CA LEU A 205 4.69 -17.59 13.26
C LEU A 205 5.09 -18.93 13.90
N ALA A 206 5.70 -19.82 13.13
CA ALA A 206 6.23 -21.07 13.64
C ALA A 206 7.40 -20.86 14.62
N GLN A 207 8.29 -19.89 14.36
CA GLN A 207 9.38 -19.52 15.27
C GLN A 207 8.86 -18.98 16.61
N LEU A 208 7.71 -18.31 16.60
CA LEU A 208 7.02 -17.86 17.82
C LEU A 208 6.24 -19.00 18.53
N GLY A 209 6.33 -20.23 18.05
CA GLY A 209 5.73 -21.42 18.67
C GLY A 209 4.26 -21.66 18.32
N LEU A 210 3.69 -20.95 17.34
CA LEU A 210 2.33 -21.20 16.88
C LEU A 210 2.28 -22.45 16.00
N ALA A 211 1.28 -23.30 16.23
CA ALA A 211 0.96 -24.38 15.29
C ALA A 211 0.40 -23.77 14.00
N THR A 212 1.25 -23.73 12.98
CA THR A 212 1.03 -22.96 11.75
C THR A 212 0.71 -23.90 10.58
N THR A 213 -0.35 -23.60 9.84
CA THR A 213 -0.75 -24.31 8.63
C THR A 213 -0.72 -23.35 7.44
N VAL A 214 -0.12 -23.77 6.33
CA VAL A 214 -0.19 -23.03 5.06
C VAL A 214 -1.19 -23.72 4.15
N VAL A 215 -2.11 -22.93 3.58
CA VAL A 215 -3.05 -23.38 2.56
C VAL A 215 -2.66 -22.71 1.26
N GLU A 216 -2.24 -23.51 0.28
CA GLU A 216 -1.91 -23.07 -1.07
C GLU A 216 -2.87 -23.72 -2.06
N LEU A 217 -3.29 -22.96 -3.07
CA LEU A 217 -4.17 -23.41 -4.13
C LEU A 217 -3.42 -24.26 -5.16
N THR A 218 -2.16 -23.92 -5.42
CA THR A 218 -1.30 -24.62 -6.37
C THR A 218 -0.73 -25.92 -5.78
N PRO A 219 -0.15 -26.82 -6.62
CA PRO A 219 0.41 -28.08 -6.14
C PRO A 219 1.60 -27.95 -5.18
N GLY A 220 2.20 -26.77 -5.06
CA GLY A 220 3.34 -26.53 -4.18
C GLY A 220 3.56 -25.05 -3.88
N VAL A 221 4.24 -24.76 -2.78
CA VAL A 221 4.61 -23.38 -2.42
C VAL A 221 5.57 -22.79 -3.47
N LEU A 222 5.49 -21.47 -3.65
CA LEU A 222 6.33 -20.72 -4.60
C LEU A 222 6.22 -21.20 -6.06
N SER A 223 5.21 -21.99 -6.40
CA SER A 223 4.96 -22.34 -7.79
C SER A 223 4.51 -21.08 -8.54
N LEU A 224 5.33 -20.64 -9.49
CA LEU A 224 5.03 -19.53 -10.39
C LEU A 224 4.02 -19.94 -11.46
#